data_AF-A0A929G3L8-F1
#
_entry.id   AF-A0A929G3L8-F1
#
_cell.length_a   1.000
_cell.length_b   1.000
_cell.length_c   1.000
_cell.angle_alpha   90.00
_cell.angle_beta   90.00
_cell.angle_gamma   90.00
#
_symmetry.space_group_name_H-M   'P 1'
#
loop_
_entity.id
_entity.type
_entity.pdbx_description
1 polymer ?
#
loop_
_entity_poly.entity_id
_entity_poly.type
_entity_poly.pdbx_seq_one_letter_code
_entity_poly.pdbx_strand_id
1 'polypeptide(L)'
;MIASADRLRAQALHDRFLTMLPQIRAQARVAFGGKSPERREELIAEVFANCWVAFVRLMERGLGDVVYPTPLAQYAIRQVRSGRKVGGSLNVNDVSSGYAQKSKGFSMESLDQYSQRKKQWKEILVEDRRTGPAETAASRIDVGEWLRSLPKRSRVIAETLALGETTKKAARKHGVSAGRISQLRRELKGNWEAFQGELVTA
;
A
#
# COMPACT_ATOMS: atom_id res chain seq x y z
N MET A 1 5.02 -33.27 -34.44
CA MET A 1 3.73 -33.83 -33.96
C MET A 1 3.48 -33.64 -32.46
N ILE A 2 4.49 -33.78 -31.58
CA ILE A 2 4.33 -33.71 -30.11
C ILE A 2 3.79 -32.34 -29.61
N ALA A 3 4.29 -31.23 -30.14
CA ALA A 3 3.83 -29.89 -29.76
C ALA A 3 2.33 -29.61 -30.04
N SER A 4 1.71 -30.36 -30.96
CA SER A 4 0.27 -30.25 -31.26
C SER A 4 -0.58 -30.93 -30.18
N ALA A 5 -0.14 -32.11 -29.69
CA ALA A 5 -0.85 -32.87 -28.68
C ALA A 5 -0.83 -32.18 -27.31
N ASP A 6 0.33 -31.62 -26.90
CA ASP A 6 0.44 -30.86 -25.65
C ASP A 6 -0.45 -29.61 -25.66
N ARG A 7 -0.52 -28.93 -26.82
CA ARG A 7 -1.37 -27.77 -27.02
C ARG A 7 -2.85 -28.11 -26.93
N LEU A 8 -3.27 -29.22 -27.55
CA LEU A 8 -4.64 -29.72 -27.47
C LEU A 8 -5.02 -30.10 -26.03
N ARG A 9 -4.10 -30.73 -25.30
CA ARG A 9 -4.30 -31.05 -23.88
C ARG A 9 -4.43 -29.79 -23.03
N ALA A 10 -3.55 -28.81 -23.22
CA ALA A 10 -3.62 -27.53 -22.52
C ALA A 10 -4.94 -26.78 -22.82
N GLN A 11 -5.39 -26.80 -24.07
CA GLN A 11 -6.68 -26.22 -24.46
C GLN A 11 -7.85 -26.92 -23.78
N ALA A 12 -7.88 -28.26 -23.78
CA ALA A 12 -8.95 -29.02 -23.11
C ALA A 12 -9.01 -28.74 -21.60
N LEU A 13 -7.86 -28.60 -20.94
CA LEU A 13 -7.78 -28.18 -19.54
C LEU A 13 -8.32 -26.76 -19.35
N HIS A 14 -7.92 -25.84 -20.23
CA HIS A 14 -8.38 -24.45 -20.20
C HIS A 14 -9.90 -24.37 -20.36
N ASP A 15 -10.46 -25.00 -21.39
CA ASP A 15 -11.89 -24.98 -21.69
C ASP A 15 -12.68 -25.57 -20.54
N ARG A 16 -12.24 -26.70 -19.99
CA ARG A 16 -12.86 -27.30 -18.81
C ARG A 16 -12.83 -26.35 -17.61
N PHE A 17 -11.71 -25.66 -17.36
CA PHE A 17 -11.63 -24.70 -16.26
C PHE A 17 -12.55 -23.49 -16.47
N LEU A 18 -12.69 -23.00 -17.70
CA LEU A 18 -13.60 -21.90 -18.03
C LEU A 18 -15.05 -22.23 -17.66
N THR A 19 -15.49 -23.49 -17.79
CA THR A 19 -16.84 -23.90 -17.36
C THR A 19 -17.10 -23.68 -15.87
N MET A 20 -16.06 -23.76 -15.03
CA MET A 20 -16.15 -23.57 -13.58
C MET A 20 -16.01 -22.10 -13.14
N LEU A 21 -15.45 -21.27 -14.01
CA LEU A 21 -15.00 -19.91 -13.69
C LEU A 21 -16.14 -18.97 -13.22
N PRO A 22 -17.36 -19.01 -13.80
CA PRO A 22 -18.48 -18.18 -13.32
C PRO A 22 -18.82 -18.43 -11.85
N GLN A 23 -18.85 -19.70 -11.43
CA GLN A 23 -19.16 -20.08 -10.05
C GLN A 23 -18.03 -19.72 -9.08
N ILE A 24 -16.77 -19.91 -9.49
CA ILE A 24 -15.60 -19.47 -8.72
C ILE A 24 -15.64 -17.94 -8.53
N ARG A 25 -15.95 -17.19 -9.61
CA ARG A 25 -16.05 -15.72 -9.57
C ARG A 25 -17.16 -15.25 -8.63
N ALA A 26 -18.31 -15.90 -8.65
CA ALA A 26 -19.43 -15.56 -7.76
C ALA A 26 -19.02 -15.72 -6.28
N GLN A 27 -18.37 -16.84 -5.93
CA GLN A 27 -17.91 -17.08 -4.56
C GLN A 27 -16.81 -16.10 -4.14
N ALA A 28 -15.85 -15.81 -5.02
CA ALA A 28 -14.79 -14.85 -4.74
C ALA A 28 -15.34 -13.42 -4.51
N ARG A 29 -16.32 -12.99 -5.32
CA ARG A 29 -16.99 -11.69 -5.16
C ARG A 29 -17.69 -11.55 -3.81
N VAL A 30 -18.40 -12.59 -3.38
CA VAL A 30 -19.03 -12.62 -2.05
C VAL A 30 -17.97 -12.60 -0.95
N ALA A 31 -16.93 -13.43 -1.07
CA ALA A 31 -15.89 -13.55 -0.05
C ALA A 31 -15.07 -12.28 0.19
N PHE A 32 -14.97 -11.40 -0.81
CA PHE A 32 -14.23 -10.14 -0.78
C PHE A 32 -15.12 -8.90 -0.98
N GLY A 33 -16.43 -9.01 -0.77
CA GLY A 33 -17.39 -7.93 -1.01
C GLY A 33 -17.10 -6.65 -0.20
N GLY A 34 -16.54 -6.78 1.00
CA GLY A 34 -16.17 -5.65 1.87
C GLY A 34 -14.81 -5.02 1.59
N LYS A 35 -14.20 -5.26 0.42
CA LYS A 35 -12.91 -4.66 0.03
C LYS A 35 -13.13 -3.53 -0.99
N SER A 36 -12.17 -2.61 -1.08
CA SER A 36 -12.19 -1.58 -2.14
C SER A 36 -12.22 -2.25 -3.52
N PRO A 37 -12.75 -1.59 -4.55
CA PRO A 37 -12.86 -2.17 -5.89
C PRO A 37 -11.54 -2.73 -6.42
N GLU A 38 -10.47 -1.95 -6.30
CA GLU A 38 -9.12 -2.28 -6.78
C GLU A 38 -8.59 -3.50 -6.02
N ARG A 39 -8.68 -3.46 -4.69
CA ARG A 39 -8.21 -4.57 -3.85
C ARG A 39 -9.02 -5.84 -4.08
N ARG A 40 -10.32 -5.71 -4.35
CA ARG A 40 -11.20 -6.84 -4.62
C ARG A 40 -10.82 -7.51 -5.93
N GLU A 41 -10.51 -6.75 -6.98
CA GLU A 41 -10.00 -7.29 -8.25
C GLU A 41 -8.65 -8.00 -8.06
N GLU A 42 -7.75 -7.36 -7.30
CA GLU A 42 -6.58 -7.93 -6.61
C GLU A 42 -6.75 -9.40 -6.21
N LEU A 43 -7.65 -9.56 -5.25
CA LEU A 43 -7.88 -10.82 -4.55
C LEU A 43 -8.63 -11.84 -5.41
N ILE A 44 -9.51 -11.39 -6.32
CA ILE A 44 -10.23 -12.29 -7.23
C ILE A 44 -9.26 -12.90 -8.25
N ALA A 45 -8.36 -12.10 -8.82
CA ALA A 45 -7.34 -12.60 -9.75
C ALA A 45 -6.45 -13.65 -9.07
N GLU A 46 -6.05 -13.38 -7.82
CA GLU A 46 -5.26 -14.32 -7.02
C GLU A 46 -6.02 -15.63 -6.73
N VAL A 47 -7.34 -15.57 -6.47
CA VAL A 47 -8.18 -16.77 -6.34
C VAL A 47 -8.19 -17.58 -7.64
N PHE A 48 -8.32 -16.93 -8.80
CA PHE A 48 -8.30 -17.64 -10.08
C PHE A 48 -6.96 -18.34 -10.32
N ALA A 49 -5.84 -17.67 -10.00
CA ALA A 49 -4.52 -18.26 -10.10
C ALA A 49 -4.38 -19.51 -9.21
N ASN A 50 -4.79 -19.42 -7.94
CA ASN A 50 -4.74 -20.56 -7.01
C ASN A 50 -5.64 -21.72 -7.47
N CYS A 51 -6.87 -21.41 -7.94
CA CYS A 51 -7.78 -22.40 -8.49
C CYS A 51 -7.19 -23.11 -9.72
N TRP A 52 -6.55 -22.36 -10.64
CA TRP A 52 -5.92 -22.93 -11.83
C TRP A 52 -4.77 -23.89 -11.47
N VAL A 53 -3.86 -23.46 -10.60
CA VAL A 53 -2.74 -24.30 -10.15
C VAL A 53 -3.23 -25.58 -9.48
N ALA A 54 -4.23 -25.48 -8.60
CA ALA A 54 -4.82 -26.64 -7.95
C ALA A 54 -5.54 -27.56 -8.95
N PHE A 55 -6.29 -26.99 -9.89
CA PHE A 55 -6.99 -27.72 -10.94
C PHE A 55 -6.02 -28.54 -11.82
N VAL A 56 -4.98 -27.89 -12.36
CA VAL A 56 -3.97 -28.56 -13.20
C VAL A 56 -3.32 -29.70 -12.43
N ARG A 57 -2.92 -29.47 -11.18
CA ARG A 57 -2.33 -30.50 -10.32
C ARG A 57 -3.28 -31.67 -10.05
N LEU A 58 -4.59 -31.43 -9.92
CA LEU A 58 -5.59 -32.50 -9.77
C LEU A 58 -5.72 -33.33 -11.06
N MET A 59 -5.72 -32.66 -12.21
CA MET A 59 -5.78 -33.32 -13.52
C MET A 59 -4.54 -34.17 -13.81
N GLU A 60 -3.35 -33.68 -13.45
CA GLU A 60 -2.09 -34.44 -13.55
C GLU A 60 -2.09 -35.70 -12.66
N ARG A 61 -2.79 -35.64 -11.52
CA ARG A 61 -2.96 -36.78 -10.61
C ARG A 61 -4.06 -37.75 -11.01
N GLY A 62 -4.73 -37.52 -12.16
CA GLY A 62 -5.85 -38.34 -12.60
C GLY A 62 -7.12 -38.17 -11.76
N LEU A 63 -7.21 -37.13 -10.91
CA LEU A 63 -8.35 -36.88 -10.03
C LEU A 63 -9.39 -35.97 -10.69
N GLY A 64 -9.58 -36.10 -12.01
CA GLY A 64 -10.46 -35.23 -12.78
C GLY A 64 -11.92 -35.32 -12.34
N ASP A 65 -12.40 -36.50 -11.98
CA ASP A 65 -13.83 -36.74 -11.73
C ASP A 65 -14.33 -36.11 -10.42
N VAL A 66 -13.41 -35.79 -9.50
CA VAL A 66 -13.71 -35.20 -8.19
C VAL A 66 -13.47 -33.69 -8.15
N VAL A 67 -13.17 -33.06 -9.28
CA VAL A 67 -12.95 -31.62 -9.38
C VAL A 67 -14.28 -30.89 -9.44
N TYR A 68 -14.57 -30.11 -8.40
CA TYR A 68 -15.75 -29.24 -8.35
C TYR A 68 -15.36 -27.78 -8.09
N PRO A 69 -16.12 -26.80 -8.63
CA PRO A 69 -15.83 -25.38 -8.49
C PRO A 69 -15.87 -24.90 -7.03
N THR A 70 -16.81 -25.39 -6.22
CA THR A 70 -16.99 -24.92 -4.83
C THR A 70 -15.79 -25.26 -3.93
N PRO A 71 -15.32 -26.52 -3.83
CA PRO A 71 -14.12 -26.83 -3.06
C PRO A 71 -12.90 -26.05 -3.54
N LEU A 72 -12.68 -25.94 -4.87
CA LEU A 72 -11.59 -25.16 -5.43
C LEU A 72 -11.62 -23.70 -4.95
N ALA A 73 -12.77 -23.04 -5.10
CA ALA A 73 -12.95 -21.66 -4.70
C ALA A 73 -12.75 -21.47 -3.19
N GLN A 74 -13.33 -22.34 -2.34
CA GLN A 74 -13.20 -22.23 -0.90
C GLN A 74 -11.76 -22.36 -0.41
N TYR A 75 -11.01 -23.33 -0.94
CA TYR A 75 -9.60 -23.48 -0.58
C TYR A 75 -8.76 -22.30 -1.06
N ALA A 76 -8.94 -21.86 -2.31
CA ALA A 76 -8.24 -20.69 -2.85
C ALA A 76 -8.54 -19.42 -2.04
N ILE A 77 -9.80 -19.16 -1.69
CA ILE A 77 -10.19 -18.02 -0.84
C ILE A 77 -9.47 -18.06 0.52
N ARG A 78 -9.38 -19.24 1.16
CA ARG A 78 -8.66 -19.38 2.44
C ARG A 78 -7.16 -19.11 2.27
N GLN A 79 -6.55 -19.59 1.17
CA GLN A 79 -5.14 -19.32 0.86
C GLN A 79 -4.89 -17.82 0.70
N VAL A 80 -5.72 -17.14 -0.10
CA VAL A 80 -5.62 -15.69 -0.32
C VAL A 80 -5.84 -14.91 0.99
N ARG A 81 -6.81 -15.32 1.82
CA ARG A 81 -7.04 -14.70 3.15
C ARG A 81 -5.85 -14.84 4.09
N SER A 82 -5.11 -15.96 3.99
CA SER A 82 -3.85 -16.16 4.74
C SER A 82 -2.66 -15.39 4.16
N GLY A 83 -2.84 -14.60 3.10
CA GLY A 83 -1.78 -13.83 2.46
C GLY A 83 -0.93 -14.64 1.47
N ARG A 84 -1.31 -15.89 1.16
CA ARG A 84 -0.60 -16.69 0.16
C ARG A 84 -0.92 -16.21 -1.25
N LYS A 85 0.09 -16.27 -2.12
CA LYS A 85 0.02 -15.90 -3.52
C LYS A 85 0.66 -16.96 -4.42
N VAL A 86 0.25 -17.02 -5.68
CA VAL A 86 0.84 -17.83 -6.74
C VAL A 86 1.99 -17.07 -7.39
N GLY A 87 3.07 -17.79 -7.74
CA GLY A 87 4.18 -17.23 -8.52
C GLY A 87 5.14 -16.32 -7.75
N GLY A 88 4.95 -16.14 -6.44
CA GLY A 88 5.84 -15.37 -5.57
C GLY A 88 6.31 -16.20 -4.37
N SER A 89 7.52 -15.92 -3.90
CA SER A 89 8.02 -16.51 -2.65
C SER A 89 7.23 -15.97 -1.46
N LEU A 90 6.78 -16.87 -0.58
CA LEU A 90 6.17 -16.50 0.68
C LEU A 90 7.29 -16.20 1.70
N ASN A 91 7.75 -14.96 1.70
CA ASN A 91 8.83 -14.53 2.58
C ASN A 91 8.28 -13.92 3.87
N VAL A 92 8.43 -14.62 4.99
CA VAL A 92 8.02 -14.12 6.31
C VAL A 92 8.91 -12.97 6.81
N ASN A 93 10.13 -12.83 6.27
CA ASN A 93 11.07 -11.78 6.62
C ASN A 93 10.87 -10.51 5.76
N ASP A 94 10.07 -10.58 4.69
CA ASP A 94 9.69 -9.40 3.92
C ASP A 94 8.51 -8.70 4.59
N VAL A 95 8.82 -7.63 5.33
CA VAL A 95 7.86 -6.80 6.08
C VAL A 95 6.79 -6.18 5.18
N SER A 96 7.12 -5.90 3.92
CA SER A 96 6.17 -5.35 2.95
C SER A 96 5.17 -6.40 2.44
N SER A 97 5.50 -7.69 2.59
CA SER A 97 4.62 -8.77 2.13
C SER A 97 3.37 -8.90 3.00
N GLY A 98 2.22 -9.06 2.35
CA GLY A 98 0.96 -9.34 3.04
C GLY A 98 1.00 -10.67 3.82
N TYR A 99 1.85 -11.62 3.40
CA TYR A 99 2.07 -12.88 4.08
C TYR A 99 2.76 -12.70 5.45
N ALA A 100 3.86 -11.95 5.50
CA ALA A 100 4.56 -11.65 6.75
C ALA A 100 3.66 -10.87 7.72
N GLN A 101 3.01 -9.81 7.22
CA GLN A 101 2.07 -9.00 8.00
C GLN A 101 0.97 -9.85 8.65
N LYS A 102 0.38 -10.79 7.89
CA LYS A 102 -0.64 -11.72 8.42
C LYS A 102 -0.09 -12.75 9.39
N SER A 103 1.05 -13.35 9.07
CA SER A 103 1.67 -14.41 9.88
C SER A 103 2.15 -13.88 11.24
N LYS A 104 2.67 -12.65 11.26
CA LYS A 104 3.26 -12.02 12.45
C LYS A 104 2.34 -11.01 13.14
N GLY A 105 1.18 -10.70 12.58
CA GLY A 105 0.18 -9.84 13.21
C GLY A 105 0.54 -8.36 13.23
N PHE A 106 1.20 -7.85 12.19
CA PHE A 106 1.49 -6.42 12.03
C PHE A 106 0.95 -5.88 10.70
N SER A 107 0.93 -4.56 10.54
CA SER A 107 0.56 -3.88 9.30
C SER A 107 1.59 -2.81 8.95
N MET A 108 1.83 -2.62 7.65
CA MET A 108 2.64 -1.51 7.18
C MET A 108 1.80 -0.23 7.17
N GLU A 109 2.27 0.80 7.86
CA GLU A 109 1.71 2.16 7.75
C GLU A 109 2.59 2.98 6.83
N SER A 110 1.97 3.72 5.92
CA SER A 110 2.66 4.72 5.11
C SER A 110 3.03 5.93 5.99
N LEU A 111 4.30 6.32 5.99
CA LEU A 111 4.82 7.39 6.84
C LEU A 111 4.72 8.79 6.21
N ASP A 112 4.45 8.84 4.90
CA ASP A 112 4.20 10.04 4.10
C ASP A 112 2.81 10.67 4.32
N GLN A 113 1.90 9.99 5.02
CA GLN A 113 0.56 10.52 5.31
C GLN A 113 0.53 11.32 6.62
N TYR A 114 0.18 12.60 6.52
CA TYR A 114 -0.15 13.43 7.67
C TYR A 114 -1.32 12.82 8.46
N SER A 115 -1.09 12.48 9.73
CA SER A 115 -2.14 11.93 10.58
C SER A 115 -2.96 13.05 11.18
N GLN A 116 -4.17 13.31 10.64
CA GLN A 116 -5.09 14.27 11.25
C GLN A 116 -5.46 13.88 12.70
N ARG A 117 -5.62 12.58 12.98
CA ARG A 117 -5.97 12.06 14.32
C ARG A 117 -4.85 12.28 15.34
N LYS A 118 -3.59 12.07 14.94
CA LYS A 118 -2.43 12.25 15.83
C LYS A 118 -1.86 13.67 15.78
N LYS A 119 -2.35 14.54 14.87
CA LYS A 119 -1.79 15.86 14.55
C LYS A 119 -0.26 15.80 14.34
N GLN A 120 0.22 14.72 13.73
CA GLN A 120 1.64 14.42 13.56
C GLN A 120 1.96 14.33 12.08
N TRP A 121 3.02 15.05 11.70
CA TRP A 121 3.66 14.99 10.41
C TRP A 121 4.70 13.88 10.50
N LYS A 122 4.45 12.72 9.87
CA LYS A 122 5.20 11.51 10.19
C LYS A 122 6.53 11.37 9.46
N GLU A 123 6.74 11.94 8.27
CA GLU A 123 8.08 11.94 7.65
C GLU A 123 8.16 12.82 6.39
N ILE A 124 8.72 14.03 6.50
CA ILE A 124 9.62 14.62 5.48
C ILE A 124 10.80 15.29 6.19
N LEU A 125 11.41 14.56 7.12
CA LEU A 125 12.81 14.75 7.39
C LEU A 125 13.46 13.50 6.84
N VAL A 126 14.04 13.65 5.64
CA VAL A 126 14.82 12.60 4.99
C VAL A 126 15.89 12.17 5.99
N GLU A 127 15.87 10.90 6.39
CA GLU A 127 16.98 10.31 7.13
C GLU A 127 18.23 10.43 6.25
N ASP A 128 19.08 11.41 6.54
CA ASP A 128 20.45 11.40 6.05
C ASP A 128 21.17 10.25 6.75
N ARG A 129 21.92 9.44 5.99
CA ARG A 129 22.72 8.31 6.53
C ARG A 129 23.77 8.74 7.57
N ARG A 130 23.96 10.04 7.76
CA ARG A 130 24.85 10.67 8.74
C ARG A 130 24.14 11.09 10.03
N THR A 131 22.81 11.12 10.06
CA THR A 131 22.02 11.58 11.20
C THR A 131 21.63 10.37 12.06
N GLY A 132 21.95 10.39 13.35
CA GLY A 132 21.64 9.29 14.26
C GLY A 132 20.14 9.20 14.56
N PRO A 133 19.70 8.09 15.19
CA PRO A 133 18.30 7.93 15.60
C PRO A 133 17.81 9.02 16.56
N ALA A 134 18.69 9.54 17.42
CA ALA A 134 18.35 10.56 18.41
C ALA A 134 18.08 11.93 17.75
N GLU A 135 18.98 12.38 16.86
CA GLU A 135 18.82 13.64 16.14
C GLU A 135 17.61 13.60 15.19
N THR A 136 17.37 12.44 14.58
CA THR A 136 16.17 12.20 13.77
C THR A 136 14.90 12.33 14.61
N ALA A 137 14.88 11.75 15.82
CA ALA A 137 13.75 11.85 16.73
C ALA A 137 13.52 13.28 17.21
N ALA A 138 14.58 13.99 17.62
CA ALA A 138 14.51 15.38 18.05
C ALA A 138 13.96 16.28 16.94
N SER A 139 14.50 16.17 15.72
CA SER A 139 14.04 16.97 14.58
C SER A 139 12.55 16.72 14.25
N ARG A 140 12.06 15.47 14.39
CA ARG A 140 10.63 15.14 14.21
C ARG A 140 9.74 15.77 15.27
N ILE A 141 10.20 15.81 16.53
CA ILE A 141 9.47 16.45 17.63
C ILE A 141 9.39 17.95 17.39
N ASP A 142 10.52 18.60 17.14
CA ASP A 142 10.63 20.04 16.97
C ASP A 142 9.81 20.55 15.79
N VAL A 143 9.91 19.92 14.61
CA VAL A 143 9.11 20.30 13.44
C VAL A 143 7.62 20.16 13.73
N GLY A 144 7.24 19.09 14.44
CA GLY A 144 5.85 18.86 14.84
C GLY A 144 5.31 19.92 15.81
N GLU A 145 6.14 20.39 16.75
CA GLU A 145 5.81 21.44 17.71
C GLU A 145 5.75 22.82 17.07
N TRP A 146 6.74 23.14 16.25
CA TRP A 146 6.75 24.36 15.47
C TRP A 146 5.54 24.48 14.55
N LEU A 147 5.20 23.44 13.78
CA LEU A 147 3.99 23.46 12.95
C LEU A 147 2.73 23.71 13.80
N ARG A 148 2.69 23.19 15.03
CA ARG A 148 1.58 23.39 15.98
C ARG A 148 1.48 24.84 16.50
N SER A 149 2.59 25.58 16.60
CA SER A 149 2.58 27.00 17.00
C SER A 149 2.09 27.92 15.86
N LEU A 150 2.22 27.50 14.60
CA LEU A 150 1.78 28.30 13.46
C LEU A 150 0.25 28.47 13.38
N PRO A 151 -0.24 29.66 12.95
CA PRO A 151 -1.63 29.86 12.58
C PRO A 151 -2.09 28.87 11.50
N LYS A 152 -3.37 28.46 11.54
CA LYS A 152 -3.95 27.43 10.65
C LYS A 152 -3.62 27.64 9.17
N ARG A 153 -3.72 28.88 8.68
CA ARG A 153 -3.45 29.21 7.27
C ARG A 153 -1.97 29.02 6.91
N SER A 154 -1.05 29.48 7.77
CA SER A 154 0.39 29.35 7.56
C SER A 154 0.85 27.90 7.65
N ARG A 155 0.28 27.12 8.59
CA ARG A 155 0.56 25.69 8.75
C ARG A 155 0.25 24.89 7.49
N VAL A 156 -0.95 25.04 6.93
CA VAL A 156 -1.37 24.30 5.72
C VAL A 156 -0.50 24.63 4.50
N ILE A 157 -0.02 25.87 4.41
CA ILE A 157 0.94 26.29 3.38
C ILE A 157 2.31 25.68 3.65
N ALA A 158 2.81 25.73 4.90
CA ALA A 158 4.08 25.13 5.30
C ALA A 158 4.13 23.63 4.98
N GLU A 159 3.08 22.88 5.35
CA GLU A 159 2.94 21.45 5.03
C GLU A 159 3.00 21.19 3.51
N THR A 160 2.35 22.04 2.71
CA THR A 160 2.40 21.91 1.24
C THR A 160 3.80 22.18 0.71
N LEU A 161 4.50 23.18 1.22
CA LEU A 161 5.84 23.53 0.75
C LEU A 161 6.87 22.49 1.20
N ALA A 162 6.68 21.89 2.37
CA ALA A 162 7.55 20.86 2.92
C ALA A 162 7.46 19.55 2.12
N LEU A 163 6.35 19.28 1.43
CA LEU A 163 6.20 18.21 0.42
C LEU A 163 7.04 18.43 -0.87
N GLY A 164 7.91 19.45 -0.91
CA GLY A 164 8.73 19.77 -2.08
C GLY A 164 7.99 20.49 -3.20
N GLU A 165 6.76 20.97 -2.93
CA GLU A 165 5.95 21.63 -3.96
C GLU A 165 6.58 22.95 -4.42
N THR A 166 6.50 23.19 -5.73
CA THR A 166 6.99 24.44 -6.32
C THR A 166 6.15 25.63 -5.87
N THR A 167 6.74 26.83 -5.84
CA THR A 167 6.04 28.08 -5.49
C THR A 167 4.78 28.30 -6.33
N LYS A 168 4.82 27.99 -7.64
CA LYS A 168 3.66 28.13 -8.54
C LYS A 168 2.54 27.14 -8.20
N LYS A 169 2.88 25.89 -7.88
CA LYS A 169 1.88 24.86 -7.53
C LYS A 169 1.26 25.14 -6.17
N ALA A 170 2.04 25.55 -5.18
CA ALA A 170 1.54 25.97 -3.88
C ALA A 170 0.63 27.21 -3.98
N ALA A 171 1.02 28.21 -4.78
CA ALA A 171 0.22 29.41 -5.03
C ALA A 171 -1.17 29.07 -5.59
N ARG A 172 -1.22 28.22 -6.62
CA ARG A 172 -2.47 27.72 -7.21
C ARG A 172 -3.32 26.95 -6.19
N LYS A 173 -2.70 26.05 -5.42
CA LYS A 173 -3.38 25.22 -4.42
C LYS A 173 -4.04 26.05 -3.32
N HIS A 174 -3.41 27.14 -2.91
CA HIS A 174 -3.86 27.96 -1.76
C HIS A 174 -4.55 29.27 -2.16
N GLY A 175 -4.80 29.48 -3.45
CA GLY A 175 -5.50 30.68 -3.95
C GLY A 175 -4.78 31.99 -3.63
N VAL A 176 -3.45 32.00 -3.65
CA VAL A 176 -2.63 33.19 -3.38
C VAL A 176 -1.62 33.41 -4.50
N SER A 177 -1.05 34.62 -4.58
CA SER A 177 -0.02 34.92 -5.57
C SER A 177 1.29 34.16 -5.28
N ALA A 178 2.08 33.90 -6.32
CA ALA A 178 3.41 33.32 -6.16
C ALA A 178 4.32 34.21 -5.29
N GLY A 179 4.18 35.53 -5.39
CA GLY A 179 4.88 36.49 -4.53
C GLY A 179 4.53 36.31 -3.05
N ARG A 180 3.25 36.07 -2.73
CA ARG A 180 2.83 35.79 -1.35
C ARG A 180 3.42 34.49 -0.82
N ILE A 181 3.50 33.44 -1.63
CA ILE A 181 4.19 32.20 -1.23
C ILE A 181 5.67 32.45 -0.95
N SER A 182 6.36 33.25 -1.77
CA SER A 182 7.77 33.60 -1.52
C SER A 182 7.97 34.39 -0.23
N GLN A 183 7.04 35.31 0.10
CA GLN A 183 7.04 36.00 1.40
C GLN A 183 6.81 35.01 2.55
N LEU A 184 5.80 34.15 2.43
CA LEU A 184 5.50 33.12 3.43
C LEU A 184 6.67 32.19 3.68
N ARG A 185 7.47 31.81 2.66
CA ARG A 185 8.69 31.02 2.88
C ARG A 185 9.69 31.73 3.81
N ARG A 186 9.87 33.05 3.65
CA ARG A 186 10.76 33.85 4.50
C ARG A 186 10.19 34.01 5.91
N GLU A 187 8.89 34.28 6.01
CA GLU A 187 8.19 34.36 7.29
C GLU A 187 8.29 33.05 8.07
N LEU A 188 8.04 31.91 7.41
CA LEU A 188 8.16 30.58 8.01
C LEU A 188 9.60 30.28 8.43
N LYS A 189 10.60 30.63 7.61
CA LYS A 189 12.01 30.49 7.98
C LYS A 189 12.34 31.27 9.25
N GLY A 190 11.98 32.56 9.32
CA GLY A 190 12.21 33.37 10.51
C GLY A 190 11.46 32.85 11.74
N ASN A 191 10.25 32.32 11.55
CA ASN A 191 9.48 31.70 12.63
C ASN A 191 10.14 30.42 13.16
N TRP A 192 10.74 29.62 12.28
CA TRP A 192 11.52 28.44 12.67
C TRP A 192 12.79 28.81 13.41
N GLU A 193 13.54 29.81 12.92
CA GLU A 193 14.75 30.31 13.58
C GLU A 193 14.45 30.83 15.00
N ALA A 194 13.34 31.56 15.18
CA ALA A 194 12.89 32.01 16.49
C ALA A 194 12.53 30.83 17.41
N PHE A 195 11.78 29.85 16.92
CA PHE A 195 11.40 28.65 17.67
C PHE A 195 12.61 27.84 18.15
N GLN A 196 13.62 27.67 17.28
CA GLN A 196 14.87 26.98 17.64
C GLN A 196 15.72 27.82 18.60
N GLY A 197 15.72 29.15 18.47
CA GLY A 197 16.39 30.05 19.41
C GLY A 197 15.83 29.99 20.83
N GLU A 198 14.51 29.86 20.99
CA GLU A 198 13.85 29.69 22.29
C GLU A 198 14.27 28.39 23.01
N LEU A 199 14.54 27.31 22.27
CA LEU A 199 14.98 26.02 22.80
C LEU A 199 16.44 25.99 23.25
N VAL A 200 17.30 26.88 22.74
CA VAL A 200 18.74 26.94 23.10
C VAL A 200 18.98 27.74 24.40
N THR A 201 18.05 28.61 24.78
CA THR A 201 18.15 29.49 25.96
C THR A 201 17.48 28.95 27.24
N ALA A 202 17.02 27.70 27.25
CA ALA A 202 16.43 27.01 28.41
C ALA A 202 17.34 25.86 28.88
#